data_AF-A0A355F4B3-F1
#
_entry.id   AF-A0A355F4B3-F1
#
_cell.length_a   1.000
_cell.length_b   1.000
_cell.length_c   1.000
_cell.angle_alpha   90.00
_cell.angle_beta   90.00
_cell.angle_gamma   90.00
#
_symmetry.space_group_name_H-M   'P 1'
#
loop_
_entity.id
_entity.type
_entity.pdbx_description
1 polymer ?
#
loop_
_entity_poly.entity_id
_entity_poly.type
_entity_poly.pdbx_seq_one_letter_code
_entity_poly.pdbx_strand_id
1 'polypeptide(L)'
;MDHFEHLREKEPQRLSEILAYHDLGIKAACHYYDPFFDKFAHLLEWRINAKSAAARDRNRPSGRRVLSADIGANYTWATLPEILAALPSPEGGGAKRFPCFTTSSSANQFFEMADAAGTTVVDASYYFEAELLKTWAERRKAVLSLVYVDREDDPAVFREIDPAQDRAVRALAQQMSHYLRPGGTGRLRVEPRRFQPESLPAVLKSSEVAQGSRKARSILSDPNSPSDLRAMAEEMLLLSRNADMRMSINAANPLIRTLASLAEINPEDDDLLHLMQCVYNDAILYNQELMTPRNAQIFHEQFQRLMNKSLQFLVEKGDLARERAELDKQRRQTETKRKRERKHLTAFLMTPFAKEFDTAREAVRLAVEDRLGCELRTADQKTFEDLIRGNVEAHLDDADFFIADVTGANPNVMMELGAALYGRGHQPSLLIARVAKSGDKPELPADLAGHITGGLYVASQSEVEIADLLEEGFRKHERLGILLKREGREDYISPQTLRAWTRDILISKTLYERLSDAYPTVSAWRKVNEKQLEIQLIGEADLASVVLRRIKENLPG
;
A
#
# COMPACT_ATOMS: atom_id res chain seq x y z
N MET A 1 -45.03 -42.20 -11.26
CA MET A 1 -44.47 -41.87 -9.94
C MET A 1 -43.29 -42.76 -9.65
N ASP A 2 -43.53 -44.06 -9.47
CA ASP A 2 -42.50 -45.05 -9.13
C ASP A 2 -41.33 -45.06 -10.10
N HIS A 3 -41.57 -44.76 -11.38
CA HIS A 3 -40.51 -44.64 -12.37
C HIS A 3 -39.54 -43.48 -12.10
N PHE A 4 -40.01 -42.29 -11.72
CA PHE A 4 -39.14 -41.15 -11.44
C PHE A 4 -38.34 -41.33 -10.14
N GLU A 5 -38.97 -41.90 -9.11
CA GLU A 5 -38.28 -42.28 -7.86
C GLU A 5 -37.22 -43.36 -8.12
N HIS A 6 -37.56 -44.37 -8.92
CA HIS A 6 -36.62 -45.42 -9.33
C HIS A 6 -35.44 -44.85 -10.12
N LEU A 7 -35.69 -43.92 -11.05
CA LEU A 7 -34.65 -43.24 -11.79
C LEU A 7 -33.77 -42.39 -10.87
N ARG A 8 -34.33 -41.72 -9.86
CA ARG A 8 -33.53 -40.98 -8.86
C ARG A 8 -32.52 -41.87 -8.17
N GLU A 9 -32.92 -43.07 -7.78
CA GLU A 9 -32.09 -44.00 -7.02
C GLU A 9 -31.08 -44.76 -7.89
N LYS A 10 -31.51 -45.22 -9.07
CA LYS A 10 -30.71 -46.13 -9.91
C LYS A 10 -30.02 -45.46 -11.10
N GLU A 11 -30.64 -44.45 -11.70
CA GLU A 11 -30.17 -43.78 -12.92
C GLU A 11 -30.29 -42.24 -12.81
N PRO A 12 -29.65 -41.59 -11.81
CA PRO A 12 -29.85 -40.16 -11.54
C PRO A 12 -29.43 -39.25 -12.71
N GLN A 13 -28.49 -39.69 -13.55
CA GLN A 13 -28.10 -38.97 -14.77
C GLN A 13 -29.25 -38.91 -15.77
N ARG A 14 -29.92 -40.03 -16.00
CA ARG A 14 -31.07 -40.12 -16.90
C ARG A 14 -32.25 -39.32 -16.38
N LEU A 15 -32.46 -39.30 -15.07
CA LEU A 15 -33.45 -38.42 -14.45
C LEU A 15 -33.15 -36.94 -14.76
N SER A 16 -31.90 -36.50 -14.56
CA SER A 16 -31.49 -35.12 -14.85
C SER A 16 -31.64 -34.76 -16.34
N GLU A 17 -31.36 -35.69 -17.26
CA GLU A 17 -31.64 -35.51 -18.69
C GLU A 17 -33.12 -35.28 -18.98
N ILE A 18 -34.00 -36.12 -18.42
CA ILE A 18 -35.44 -35.99 -18.60
C ILE A 18 -35.94 -34.66 -18.03
N LEU A 19 -35.47 -34.29 -16.83
CA LEU A 19 -35.81 -33.02 -16.20
C LEU A 19 -35.33 -31.84 -17.05
N ALA A 20 -34.16 -31.92 -17.67
CA ALA A 20 -33.65 -30.84 -18.52
C ALA A 20 -34.55 -30.53 -19.73
N TYR A 21 -35.13 -31.57 -20.35
CA TYR A 21 -36.05 -31.40 -21.50
C TYR A 21 -37.47 -31.02 -21.09
N HIS A 22 -37.91 -31.41 -19.89
CA HIS A 22 -39.28 -31.22 -19.42
C HIS A 22 -39.42 -30.22 -18.26
N ASP A 23 -38.35 -29.49 -17.93
CA ASP A 23 -38.24 -28.64 -16.73
C ASP A 23 -39.42 -27.67 -16.60
N LEU A 24 -39.66 -26.88 -17.65
CA LEU A 24 -40.74 -25.90 -17.68
C LEU A 24 -42.13 -26.54 -17.52
N GLY A 25 -42.36 -27.67 -18.20
CA GLY A 25 -43.65 -28.36 -18.16
C GLY A 25 -43.95 -28.95 -16.79
N ILE A 26 -42.94 -29.57 -16.16
CA ILE A 26 -43.08 -30.16 -14.82
C ILE A 26 -43.22 -29.05 -13.77
N LYS A 27 -42.44 -27.96 -13.85
CA LYS A 27 -42.57 -26.79 -12.96
C LYS A 27 -43.93 -26.10 -13.11
N ALA A 28 -44.43 -25.92 -14.34
CA ALA A 28 -45.77 -25.39 -14.57
C ALA A 28 -46.85 -26.28 -13.93
N ALA A 29 -46.77 -27.61 -14.11
CA ALA A 29 -47.69 -28.54 -13.47
C ALA A 29 -47.62 -28.48 -11.92
N CYS A 30 -46.42 -28.35 -11.36
CA CYS A 30 -46.24 -28.12 -9.92
C CYS A 30 -46.85 -26.78 -9.46
N HIS A 31 -46.85 -25.75 -10.30
CA HIS A 31 -47.39 -24.44 -9.95
C HIS A 31 -48.93 -24.44 -9.94
N TYR A 32 -49.56 -25.11 -10.90
CA TYR A 32 -51.02 -25.13 -11.03
C TYR A 32 -51.72 -26.23 -10.23
N TYR A 33 -51.02 -27.30 -9.83
CA TYR A 33 -51.63 -28.46 -9.18
C TYR A 33 -50.90 -28.88 -7.89
N ASP A 34 -51.47 -28.52 -6.73
CA ASP A 34 -50.90 -28.85 -5.41
C ASP A 34 -50.59 -30.35 -5.19
N PRO A 35 -51.47 -31.31 -5.55
CA PRO A 35 -51.15 -32.74 -5.39
C PRO A 35 -49.99 -33.20 -6.26
N PHE A 36 -49.73 -32.50 -7.37
CA PHE A 36 -48.58 -32.75 -8.23
C PHE A 36 -47.32 -32.15 -7.61
N PHE A 37 -47.42 -30.94 -7.05
CA PHE A 37 -46.34 -30.31 -6.29
C PHE A 37 -45.83 -31.20 -5.15
N ASP A 38 -46.73 -31.72 -4.29
CA ASP A 38 -46.34 -32.59 -3.16
C ASP A 38 -45.57 -33.83 -3.59
N LYS A 39 -45.84 -34.29 -4.80
CA LYS A 39 -45.30 -35.52 -5.38
C LYS A 39 -43.99 -35.33 -6.13
N PHE A 40 -43.72 -34.14 -6.65
CA PHE A 40 -42.59 -33.90 -7.56
C PHE A 40 -41.64 -32.81 -7.11
N ALA A 41 -42.01 -31.93 -6.16
CA ALA A 41 -41.20 -30.78 -5.78
C ALA A 41 -39.79 -31.17 -5.27
N HIS A 42 -39.65 -32.32 -4.60
CA HIS A 42 -38.36 -32.82 -4.12
C HIS A 42 -37.46 -33.41 -5.22
N LEU A 43 -38.01 -33.65 -6.41
CA LEU A 43 -37.27 -34.15 -7.58
C LEU A 43 -36.82 -33.02 -8.51
N LEU A 44 -37.39 -31.82 -8.38
CA LEU A 44 -37.05 -30.67 -9.23
C LEU A 44 -35.59 -30.26 -9.00
N GLU A 45 -34.88 -29.99 -10.10
CA GLU A 45 -33.51 -29.48 -10.09
C GLU A 45 -33.51 -27.95 -10.24
N TRP A 46 -32.64 -27.32 -9.45
CA TRP A 46 -32.50 -25.88 -9.34
C TRP A 46 -31.06 -25.48 -9.60
N ARG A 47 -30.88 -24.33 -10.25
CA ARG A 47 -29.56 -23.75 -10.47
C ARG A 47 -29.02 -23.20 -9.16
N ILE A 48 -27.78 -23.55 -8.86
CA ILE A 48 -27.03 -23.09 -7.70
C ILE A 48 -25.60 -22.72 -8.10
N ASN A 49 -24.89 -21.97 -7.24
CA ASN A 49 -23.50 -21.61 -7.46
C ASN A 49 -22.57 -22.85 -7.52
N ALA A 50 -21.54 -22.78 -8.37
CA ALA A 50 -20.73 -23.95 -8.76
C ALA A 50 -19.90 -24.57 -7.63
N LYS A 51 -19.47 -23.79 -6.62
CA LYS A 51 -18.70 -24.27 -5.47
C LYS A 51 -19.55 -24.57 -4.25
N SER A 52 -20.87 -24.58 -4.40
CA SER A 52 -21.81 -24.97 -3.34
C SER A 52 -21.51 -26.37 -2.80
N ALA A 53 -21.69 -26.57 -1.49
CA ALA A 53 -21.60 -27.90 -0.87
C ALA A 53 -22.72 -28.86 -1.33
N ALA A 54 -23.82 -28.32 -1.88
CA ALA A 54 -24.88 -29.11 -2.51
C ALA A 54 -24.53 -29.52 -3.95
N ALA A 55 -23.41 -29.03 -4.51
CA ALA A 55 -22.96 -29.42 -5.84
C ALA A 55 -22.67 -30.91 -5.88
N ARG A 56 -23.33 -31.63 -6.79
CA ARG A 56 -22.99 -33.02 -7.07
C ARG A 56 -21.57 -33.10 -7.65
N ASP A 57 -20.83 -34.14 -7.28
CA ASP A 57 -19.41 -34.35 -7.61
C ASP A 57 -19.07 -34.02 -9.08
N ARG A 58 -18.04 -33.18 -9.29
CA ARG A 58 -17.63 -32.63 -10.60
C ARG A 58 -17.27 -33.70 -11.63
N ASN A 59 -17.06 -34.94 -11.18
CA ASN A 59 -16.72 -36.10 -12.01
C ASN A 59 -17.94 -36.86 -12.58
N ARG A 60 -19.18 -36.51 -12.21
CA ARG A 60 -20.37 -36.95 -12.95
C ARG A 60 -20.66 -35.92 -14.04
N PRO A 61 -20.55 -36.24 -15.34
CA PRO A 61 -21.04 -35.33 -16.36
C PRO A 61 -22.52 -35.08 -16.09
N SER A 62 -22.91 -33.82 -15.95
CA SER A 62 -24.31 -33.43 -15.96
C SER A 62 -24.90 -33.97 -17.26
N GLY A 63 -25.90 -34.85 -17.19
CA GLY A 63 -26.55 -35.38 -18.39
C GLY A 63 -27.19 -34.30 -19.28
N ARG A 64 -27.32 -33.06 -18.76
CA ARG A 64 -27.49 -31.87 -19.59
C ARG A 64 -26.34 -31.74 -20.58
N ARG A 65 -26.61 -32.04 -21.86
CA ARG A 65 -25.82 -31.49 -22.97
C ARG A 65 -25.74 -29.99 -22.76
N VAL A 66 -24.57 -29.51 -22.34
CA VAL A 66 -24.18 -28.10 -22.36
C VAL A 66 -24.49 -27.61 -23.77
N LEU A 67 -25.57 -26.85 -23.93
CA LEU A 67 -25.80 -26.14 -25.19
C LEU A 67 -24.58 -25.24 -25.37
N SER A 68 -24.11 -25.04 -26.61
CA SER A 68 -22.86 -24.31 -26.89
C SER A 68 -22.79 -22.88 -26.31
N ALA A 69 -23.92 -22.34 -25.81
CA ALA A 69 -24.03 -21.08 -25.09
C ALA A 69 -23.62 -21.13 -23.60
N ASP A 70 -23.43 -22.31 -22.99
CA ASP A 70 -23.12 -22.49 -21.56
C ASP A 70 -21.61 -22.70 -21.27
N ILE A 71 -20.73 -22.56 -22.28
CA ILE A 71 -19.28 -22.70 -22.11
C ILE A 71 -18.77 -21.55 -21.22
N GLY A 72 -18.46 -21.85 -19.96
CA GLY A 72 -17.98 -20.89 -18.96
C GLY A 72 -18.98 -20.54 -17.85
N ALA A 73 -20.11 -21.24 -17.76
CA ALA A 73 -21.13 -20.95 -16.76
C ALA A 73 -20.74 -21.41 -15.34
N ASN A 74 -20.69 -20.47 -14.39
CA ASN A 74 -20.36 -20.71 -12.98
C ASN A 74 -21.57 -21.21 -12.14
N TYR A 75 -22.29 -22.23 -12.62
CA TYR A 75 -23.41 -22.82 -11.88
C TYR A 75 -23.45 -24.35 -12.01
N THR A 76 -24.21 -24.98 -11.11
CA THR A 76 -24.52 -26.41 -11.11
C THR A 76 -25.98 -26.64 -10.73
N TRP A 77 -26.44 -27.89 -10.77
CA TRP A 77 -27.83 -28.27 -10.49
C TRP A 77 -27.91 -29.13 -9.24
N ALA A 78 -28.88 -28.82 -8.38
CA ALA A 78 -29.20 -29.62 -7.20
C ALA A 78 -30.70 -29.60 -6.90
N THR A 79 -31.18 -30.60 -6.18
CA THR A 79 -32.56 -30.67 -5.70
C THR A 79 -32.75 -29.89 -4.41
N LEU A 80 -33.97 -29.44 -4.11
CA LEU A 80 -34.26 -28.72 -2.87
C LEU A 80 -33.86 -29.48 -1.58
N PRO A 81 -34.05 -30.82 -1.48
CA PRO A 81 -33.54 -31.58 -0.34
C PRO A 81 -32.02 -31.57 -0.21
N GLU A 82 -31.28 -31.69 -1.32
CA GLU A 82 -29.81 -31.64 -1.32
C GLU A 82 -29.30 -30.26 -0.87
N ILE A 83 -29.94 -29.19 -1.37
CA ILE A 83 -29.63 -27.82 -0.97
C ILE A 83 -29.91 -27.64 0.53
N LEU A 84 -31.07 -28.08 1.01
CA LEU A 84 -31.45 -27.98 2.43
C LEU A 84 -30.48 -28.72 3.36
N ALA A 85 -29.99 -29.89 2.93
CA ALA A 85 -29.02 -30.67 3.66
C ALA A 85 -27.67 -29.94 3.77
N ALA A 86 -27.24 -29.28 2.69
CA ALA A 86 -25.98 -28.55 2.62
C ALA A 86 -25.97 -27.20 3.36
N LEU A 87 -27.14 -26.58 3.56
CA LEU A 87 -27.23 -25.28 4.22
C LEU A 87 -26.82 -25.35 5.71
N PRO A 88 -26.09 -24.34 6.22
CA PRO A 88 -25.68 -24.29 7.61
C PRO A 88 -26.88 -24.19 8.55
N SER A 89 -26.76 -24.77 9.74
CA SER A 89 -27.78 -24.64 10.79
C SER A 89 -27.49 -23.38 11.64
N PRO A 90 -28.50 -22.58 12.00
CA PRO A 90 -28.30 -21.38 12.80
C PRO A 90 -27.81 -21.71 14.22
N GLU A 91 -26.87 -20.91 14.73
CA GLU A 91 -26.41 -20.99 16.11
C GLU A 91 -27.56 -20.63 17.06
N GLY A 92 -27.97 -21.58 17.91
CA GLY A 92 -29.13 -21.43 18.80
C GLY A 92 -30.41 -22.15 18.36
N GLY A 93 -30.38 -22.84 17.21
CA GLY A 93 -31.54 -23.55 16.67
C GLY A 93 -32.54 -22.62 15.97
N GLY A 94 -33.36 -23.18 15.08
CA GLY A 94 -34.33 -22.43 14.27
C GLY A 94 -34.31 -22.82 12.80
N ALA A 95 -35.12 -22.11 12.01
CA ALA A 95 -35.23 -22.35 10.58
C ALA A 95 -33.92 -22.01 9.85
N LYS A 96 -33.43 -22.93 9.00
CA LYS A 96 -32.31 -22.68 8.10
C LYS A 96 -32.67 -21.56 7.13
N ARG A 97 -31.73 -20.64 6.91
CA ARG A 97 -31.87 -19.61 5.88
C ARG A 97 -31.65 -20.26 4.52
N PHE A 98 -32.54 -19.98 3.58
CA PHE A 98 -32.48 -20.49 2.22
C PHE A 98 -32.31 -19.29 1.26
N PRO A 99 -31.05 -18.97 0.89
CA PRO A 99 -30.76 -17.82 0.06
C PRO A 99 -31.16 -18.08 -1.39
N CYS A 100 -31.92 -17.16 -1.99
CA CYS A 100 -32.27 -17.21 -3.40
C CYS A 100 -32.31 -15.81 -4.03
N PHE A 101 -32.24 -15.76 -5.36
CA PHE A 101 -32.53 -14.54 -6.12
C PHE A 101 -33.58 -14.84 -7.19
N THR A 102 -34.32 -13.80 -7.58
CA THR A 102 -35.46 -13.91 -8.52
C THR A 102 -35.18 -13.25 -9.88
N THR A 103 -33.93 -12.87 -10.09
CA THR A 103 -33.53 -11.90 -11.09
C THR A 103 -32.37 -12.47 -11.92
N SER A 104 -32.64 -12.85 -13.17
CA SER A 104 -31.74 -13.71 -13.95
C SER A 104 -30.41 -13.05 -14.30
N SER A 105 -30.39 -11.73 -14.49
CA SER A 105 -29.15 -10.97 -14.74
C SER A 105 -28.17 -10.92 -13.58
N SER A 106 -28.68 -11.17 -12.36
CA SER A 106 -27.91 -11.02 -11.14
C SER A 106 -27.23 -12.34 -10.75
N ALA A 107 -27.42 -13.39 -11.57
CA ALA A 107 -26.85 -14.71 -11.34
C ALA A 107 -25.34 -14.67 -11.20
N ASN A 108 -24.62 -13.96 -12.08
CA ASN A 108 -23.16 -13.86 -11.99
C ASN A 108 -22.72 -13.26 -10.65
N GLN A 109 -23.42 -12.23 -10.19
CA GLN A 109 -23.13 -11.51 -8.95
C GLN A 109 -23.34 -12.37 -7.72
N PHE A 110 -24.53 -12.93 -7.58
CA PHE A 110 -24.84 -13.71 -6.39
C PHE A 110 -24.15 -15.06 -6.38
N PHE A 111 -23.89 -15.69 -7.54
CA PHE A 111 -23.10 -16.92 -7.58
C PHE A 111 -21.64 -16.70 -7.25
N GLU A 112 -20.98 -15.66 -7.79
CA GLU A 112 -19.58 -15.38 -7.45
C GLU A 112 -19.43 -15.04 -5.97
N MET A 113 -20.33 -14.23 -5.43
CA MET A 113 -20.34 -13.88 -4.00
C MET A 113 -20.59 -15.10 -3.11
N ALA A 114 -21.54 -15.96 -3.46
CA ALA A 114 -21.83 -17.18 -2.71
C ALA A 114 -20.66 -18.18 -2.74
N ASP A 115 -20.04 -18.36 -3.91
CA ASP A 115 -18.84 -19.18 -4.07
C ASP A 115 -17.66 -18.67 -3.22
N ALA A 116 -17.47 -17.36 -3.17
CA ALA A 116 -16.39 -16.74 -2.39
C ALA A 116 -16.68 -16.77 -0.88
N ALA A 117 -17.95 -16.67 -0.47
CA ALA A 117 -18.39 -16.80 0.91
C ALA A 117 -18.50 -18.26 1.39
N GLY A 118 -18.40 -19.24 0.48
CA GLY A 118 -18.55 -20.66 0.80
C GLY A 118 -19.98 -21.07 1.17
N THR A 119 -20.98 -20.35 0.65
CA THR A 119 -22.41 -20.60 0.91
C THR A 119 -23.14 -21.06 -0.36
N THR A 120 -24.41 -21.43 -0.22
CA THR A 120 -25.27 -21.84 -1.32
C THR A 120 -26.35 -20.80 -1.58
N VAL A 121 -26.49 -20.36 -2.83
CA VAL A 121 -27.60 -19.53 -3.28
C VAL A 121 -28.30 -20.19 -4.45
N VAL A 122 -29.63 -20.08 -4.49
CA VAL A 122 -30.49 -20.66 -5.52
C VAL A 122 -30.95 -19.59 -6.50
N ASP A 123 -30.86 -19.90 -7.78
CA ASP A 123 -31.52 -19.13 -8.83
C ASP A 123 -32.98 -19.56 -8.93
N ALA A 124 -33.88 -18.61 -8.65
CA ALA A 124 -35.33 -18.75 -8.80
C ALA A 124 -35.89 -17.72 -9.80
N SER A 125 -35.08 -17.33 -10.80
CA SER A 125 -35.41 -16.30 -11.79
C SER A 125 -36.21 -16.82 -12.99
N TYR A 126 -36.33 -18.13 -13.18
CA TYR A 126 -37.07 -18.70 -14.30
C TYR A 126 -38.57 -18.80 -13.99
N TYR A 127 -39.37 -19.10 -15.02
CA TYR A 127 -40.83 -19.15 -14.89
C TYR A 127 -41.29 -20.08 -13.76
N PHE A 128 -42.23 -19.58 -12.94
CA PHE A 128 -42.83 -20.28 -11.80
C PHE A 128 -41.89 -20.56 -10.62
N GLU A 129 -40.57 -20.44 -10.77
CA GLU A 129 -39.59 -20.85 -9.76
C GLU A 129 -39.71 -20.08 -8.45
N ALA A 130 -39.85 -18.75 -8.50
CA ALA A 130 -40.02 -17.93 -7.29
C ALA A 130 -41.25 -18.36 -6.46
N GLU A 131 -42.40 -18.60 -7.13
CA GLU A 131 -43.64 -19.03 -6.48
C GLU A 131 -43.55 -20.48 -5.99
N LEU A 132 -42.95 -21.39 -6.77
CA LEU A 132 -42.72 -22.77 -6.36
C LEU A 132 -41.83 -22.86 -5.12
N LEU A 133 -40.77 -22.05 -5.09
CA LEU A 133 -39.83 -22.00 -3.98
C LEU A 133 -40.50 -21.43 -2.73
N LYS A 134 -41.32 -20.39 -2.90
CA LYS A 134 -42.17 -19.84 -1.83
C LYS A 134 -43.12 -20.90 -1.28
N THR A 135 -43.89 -21.59 -2.12
CA THR A 135 -44.79 -22.68 -1.70
C THR A 135 -44.02 -23.79 -0.96
N TRP A 136 -42.83 -24.14 -1.44
CA TRP A 136 -42.00 -25.17 -0.81
C TRP A 136 -41.55 -24.77 0.61
N ALA A 137 -41.13 -23.52 0.76
CA ALA A 137 -40.74 -22.93 2.03
C ALA A 137 -41.93 -22.77 2.99
N GLU A 138 -43.10 -22.37 2.48
CA GLU A 138 -44.29 -22.19 3.29
C GLU A 138 -44.77 -23.49 3.93
N ARG A 139 -44.64 -24.62 3.22
CA ARG A 139 -44.91 -25.97 3.76
C ARG A 139 -43.87 -26.42 4.79
N ARG A 140 -42.75 -25.72 4.92
CA ARG A 140 -41.60 -26.06 5.78
C ARG A 140 -41.15 -24.89 6.67
N LYS A 141 -42.04 -23.94 7.00
CA LYS A 141 -41.70 -22.73 7.80
C LYS A 141 -41.02 -23.03 9.14
N ALA A 142 -41.27 -24.20 9.72
CA ALA A 142 -40.62 -24.64 10.95
C ALA A 142 -39.10 -24.91 10.79
N VAL A 143 -38.66 -25.25 9.57
CA VAL A 143 -37.27 -25.67 9.28
C VAL A 143 -36.59 -24.72 8.30
N LEU A 144 -37.33 -23.86 7.59
CA LEU A 144 -36.80 -23.03 6.52
C LEU A 144 -37.38 -21.61 6.49
N SER A 145 -36.49 -20.64 6.28
CA SER A 145 -36.82 -19.24 6.00
C SER A 145 -36.18 -18.82 4.69
N LEU A 146 -36.97 -18.34 3.73
CA LEU A 146 -36.45 -17.79 2.48
C LEU A 146 -35.77 -16.44 2.73
N VAL A 147 -34.66 -16.21 2.03
CA VAL A 147 -33.93 -14.94 2.02
C VAL A 147 -33.67 -14.55 0.57
N TYR A 148 -34.29 -13.47 0.10
CA TYR A 148 -34.10 -12.96 -1.25
C TYR A 148 -32.86 -12.06 -1.30
N VAL A 149 -31.70 -12.62 -1.67
CA VAL A 149 -30.40 -11.92 -1.62
C VAL A 149 -30.29 -10.75 -2.61
N ASP A 150 -31.16 -10.72 -3.62
CA ASP A 150 -31.31 -9.61 -4.55
C ASP A 150 -32.06 -8.40 -3.96
N ARG A 151 -32.69 -8.58 -2.79
CA ARG A 151 -33.54 -7.57 -2.11
C ARG A 151 -33.02 -7.20 -0.73
N GLU A 152 -32.49 -8.17 0.01
CA GLU A 152 -32.08 -8.04 1.41
C GLU A 152 -30.63 -8.50 1.63
N ASP A 153 -30.00 -7.98 2.69
CA ASP A 153 -28.68 -8.44 3.13
C ASP A 153 -28.81 -9.81 3.82
N ASP A 154 -28.25 -10.86 3.23
CA ASP A 154 -27.96 -12.08 3.96
C ASP A 154 -26.65 -11.89 4.77
N PRO A 155 -26.69 -11.94 6.12
CA PRO A 155 -25.50 -11.83 6.96
C PRO A 155 -24.38 -12.83 6.65
N ALA A 156 -24.69 -13.97 6.03
CA ALA A 156 -23.68 -14.93 5.60
C ALA A 156 -22.81 -14.40 4.44
N VAL A 157 -23.37 -13.52 3.61
CA VAL A 157 -22.73 -12.93 2.43
C VAL A 157 -22.31 -11.48 2.70
N PHE A 158 -23.21 -10.68 3.28
CA PHE A 158 -23.01 -9.27 3.61
C PHE A 158 -22.82 -9.11 5.12
N ARG A 159 -21.56 -9.02 5.53
CA ARG A 159 -21.20 -8.77 6.93
C ARG A 159 -21.27 -7.29 7.25
N GLU A 160 -21.55 -6.98 8.51
CA GLU A 160 -21.47 -5.61 9.01
C GLU A 160 -20.03 -5.09 8.97
N ILE A 161 -19.91 -3.78 8.82
CA ILE A 161 -18.63 -3.09 8.87
C ILE A 161 -18.16 -2.91 10.31
N ASP A 162 -16.85 -2.82 10.51
CA ASP A 162 -16.29 -2.45 11.81
C ASP A 162 -16.36 -0.91 11.93
N PRO A 163 -17.13 -0.35 12.89
CA PRO A 163 -17.30 1.10 13.02
C PRO A 163 -15.98 1.86 13.26
N ALA A 164 -14.98 1.23 13.87
CA ALA A 164 -13.69 1.85 14.16
C ALA A 164 -12.77 1.82 12.94
N GLN A 165 -12.73 0.70 12.21
CA GLN A 165 -11.82 0.51 11.07
C GLN A 165 -12.38 1.07 9.75
N ASP A 166 -13.70 1.10 9.59
CA ASP A 166 -14.38 1.41 8.32
C ASP A 166 -15.08 2.77 8.33
N ARG A 167 -14.66 3.69 9.23
CA ARG A 167 -15.24 5.03 9.35
C ARG A 167 -15.20 5.80 8.03
N ALA A 168 -14.05 5.81 7.35
CA ALA A 168 -13.89 6.49 6.06
C ALA A 168 -14.82 5.90 4.98
N VAL A 169 -14.97 4.56 4.96
CA VAL A 169 -15.86 3.88 4.01
C VAL A 169 -17.33 4.22 4.27
N ARG A 170 -17.72 4.36 5.55
CA ARG A 170 -19.07 4.83 5.92
C ARG A 170 -19.31 6.27 5.43
N ALA A 171 -18.34 7.16 5.59
CA ALA A 171 -18.43 8.53 5.08
C ALA A 171 -18.54 8.54 3.54
N LEU A 172 -17.73 7.74 2.85
CA LEU A 172 -17.80 7.57 1.40
C LEU A 172 -19.20 7.10 0.96
N ALA A 173 -19.81 6.12 1.63
CA ALA A 173 -21.16 5.66 1.29
C ALA A 173 -22.22 6.77 1.43
N GLN A 174 -22.12 7.60 2.47
CA GLN A 174 -23.01 8.75 2.64
C GLN A 174 -22.81 9.78 1.52
N GLN A 175 -21.56 10.06 1.17
CA GLN A 175 -21.20 10.94 0.08
C GLN A 175 -21.75 10.42 -1.26
N MET A 176 -21.50 9.16 -1.59
CA MET A 176 -22.02 8.54 -2.82
C MET A 176 -23.55 8.60 -2.88
N SER A 177 -24.25 8.38 -1.77
CA SER A 177 -25.71 8.54 -1.70
C SER A 177 -26.17 9.98 -1.98
N HIS A 178 -25.36 10.97 -1.58
CA HIS A 178 -25.66 12.37 -1.83
C HIS A 178 -25.37 12.80 -3.27
N TYR A 179 -24.28 12.35 -3.89
CA TYR A 179 -23.87 12.82 -5.21
C TYR A 179 -24.45 11.99 -6.37
N LEU A 180 -24.63 10.68 -6.20
CA LEU A 180 -25.09 9.82 -7.29
C LEU A 180 -26.60 9.91 -7.48
N ARG A 181 -27.01 10.18 -8.73
CA ARG A 181 -28.41 10.32 -9.14
C ARG A 181 -28.69 9.45 -10.37
N PRO A 182 -29.19 8.22 -10.18
CA PRO A 182 -29.56 7.35 -11.28
C PRO A 182 -30.55 8.00 -12.25
N GLY A 183 -30.20 8.06 -13.54
CA GLY A 183 -31.07 8.62 -14.57
C GLY A 183 -31.41 10.11 -14.41
N GLY A 184 -30.74 10.84 -13.52
CA GLY A 184 -30.95 12.26 -13.25
C GLY A 184 -32.07 12.60 -12.25
N THR A 185 -32.89 11.62 -11.83
CA THR A 185 -34.04 11.87 -10.94
C THR A 185 -34.22 10.86 -9.80
N GLY A 186 -33.57 9.69 -9.85
CA GLY A 186 -33.66 8.68 -8.80
C GLY A 186 -32.78 8.97 -7.59
N ARG A 187 -33.14 8.41 -6.42
CA ARG A 187 -32.27 8.35 -5.25
C ARG A 187 -31.54 7.00 -5.21
N LEU A 188 -30.22 7.06 -5.01
CA LEU A 188 -29.39 5.89 -4.75
C LEU A 188 -29.05 5.87 -3.26
N ARG A 189 -29.44 4.81 -2.56
CA ARG A 189 -29.01 4.56 -1.19
C ARG A 189 -27.79 3.65 -1.23
N VAL A 190 -26.66 4.16 -0.76
CA VAL A 190 -25.39 3.44 -0.71
C VAL A 190 -25.10 3.03 0.73
N GLU A 191 -24.83 1.76 0.95
CA GLU A 191 -24.55 1.20 2.27
C GLU A 191 -23.19 0.50 2.28
N PRO A 192 -22.37 0.71 3.32
CA PRO A 192 -21.10 0.01 3.45
C PRO A 192 -21.34 -1.39 4.04
N ARG A 193 -20.79 -2.42 3.39
CA ARG A 193 -20.82 -3.83 3.85
C ARG A 193 -19.46 -4.47 3.63
N ARG A 194 -19.16 -5.56 4.34
CA ARG A 194 -18.01 -6.43 4.04
C ARG A 194 -18.50 -7.69 3.37
N PHE A 195 -18.00 -7.99 2.17
CA PHE A 195 -18.37 -9.20 1.44
C PHE A 195 -17.20 -9.69 0.57
N GLN A 196 -17.29 -10.96 0.15
CA GLN A 196 -16.33 -11.61 -0.73
C GLN A 196 -16.89 -11.72 -2.15
N PRO A 197 -16.05 -11.75 -3.21
CA PRO A 197 -14.59 -11.60 -3.14
C PRO A 197 -14.16 -10.14 -2.87
N GLU A 198 -12.99 -9.97 -2.26
CA GLU A 198 -12.42 -8.64 -1.99
C GLU A 198 -12.18 -7.82 -3.27
N SER A 199 -12.04 -8.47 -4.42
CA SER A 199 -11.90 -7.82 -5.73
C SER A 199 -13.17 -7.09 -6.18
N LEU A 200 -14.36 -7.47 -5.68
CA LEU A 200 -15.62 -6.87 -6.08
C LEU A 200 -15.86 -5.57 -5.29
N PRO A 201 -15.91 -4.38 -5.94
CA PRO A 201 -15.98 -3.11 -5.23
C PRO A 201 -17.39 -2.76 -4.77
N ALA A 202 -18.43 -3.08 -5.55
CA ALA A 202 -19.80 -2.72 -5.24
C ALA A 202 -20.82 -3.67 -5.88
N VAL A 203 -22.02 -3.73 -5.28
CA VAL A 203 -23.13 -4.59 -5.70
C VAL A 203 -24.42 -3.78 -5.73
N LEU A 204 -25.21 -3.95 -6.79
CA LEU A 204 -26.54 -3.34 -6.91
C LEU A 204 -27.63 -4.35 -6.55
N LYS A 205 -28.58 -3.90 -5.73
CA LYS A 205 -29.76 -4.66 -5.36
C LYS A 205 -30.97 -4.10 -6.07
N SER A 206 -31.79 -5.00 -6.60
CA SER A 206 -33.03 -4.62 -7.25
C SER A 206 -34.13 -4.51 -6.20
N SER A 207 -34.83 -3.38 -6.16
CA SER A 207 -36.08 -3.30 -5.40
C SER A 207 -37.20 -3.97 -6.20
N GLU A 208 -38.22 -4.52 -5.54
CA GLU A 208 -39.40 -5.09 -6.23
C GLU A 208 -40.04 -4.09 -7.20
N VAL A 209 -39.94 -2.80 -6.86
CA VAL A 209 -40.43 -1.68 -7.67
C VAL A 209 -39.61 -1.53 -8.98
N ALA A 210 -38.32 -1.87 -8.98
CA ALA A 210 -37.46 -1.86 -10.16
C ALA A 210 -37.85 -2.98 -11.17
N GLN A 211 -38.20 -4.18 -10.69
CA GLN A 211 -38.75 -5.24 -11.56
C GLN A 211 -40.09 -4.82 -12.18
N GLY A 212 -40.98 -4.24 -11.37
CA GLY A 212 -42.26 -3.69 -11.83
C GLY A 212 -42.11 -2.65 -12.95
N SER A 213 -41.18 -1.71 -12.76
CA SER A 213 -40.83 -0.68 -13.76
C SER A 213 -40.43 -1.26 -15.12
N ARG A 214 -39.70 -2.38 -15.13
CA ARG A 214 -39.21 -2.99 -16.37
C ARG A 214 -40.32 -3.75 -17.07
N LYS A 215 -41.15 -4.48 -16.33
CA LYS A 215 -42.35 -5.12 -16.89
C LYS A 215 -43.25 -4.07 -17.52
N ALA A 216 -43.42 -2.94 -16.85
CA ALA A 216 -44.11 -1.78 -17.39
C ALA A 216 -43.44 -1.20 -18.67
N ARG A 217 -42.12 -0.98 -18.68
CA ARG A 217 -41.42 -0.53 -19.91
C ARG A 217 -41.54 -1.52 -21.06
N SER A 218 -41.48 -2.82 -20.78
CA SER A 218 -41.65 -3.88 -21.77
C SER A 218 -43.06 -3.86 -22.38
N ILE A 219 -44.09 -3.70 -21.55
CA ILE A 219 -45.48 -3.54 -22.00
C ILE A 219 -45.64 -2.28 -22.86
N LEU A 220 -45.01 -1.17 -22.47
CA LEU A 220 -45.10 0.06 -23.25
C LEU A 220 -44.35 -0.01 -24.59
N SER A 221 -43.23 -0.73 -24.62
CA SER A 221 -42.43 -0.93 -25.83
C SER A 221 -43.05 -1.90 -26.84
N ASP A 222 -43.99 -2.75 -26.42
CA ASP A 222 -44.70 -3.68 -27.31
C ASP A 222 -45.87 -2.97 -28.00
N PRO A 223 -45.84 -2.75 -29.33
CA PRO A 223 -46.91 -2.08 -30.07
C PRO A 223 -48.29 -2.73 -29.88
N ASN A 224 -48.33 -4.04 -29.62
CA ASN A 224 -49.57 -4.83 -29.54
C ASN A 224 -50.17 -4.91 -28.13
N SER A 225 -49.55 -4.29 -27.12
CA SER A 225 -50.05 -4.32 -25.76
C SER A 225 -51.38 -3.55 -25.60
N PRO A 226 -52.43 -4.15 -24.99
CA PRO A 226 -53.73 -3.53 -24.74
C PRO A 226 -53.66 -2.19 -23.98
N SER A 227 -54.60 -1.27 -24.25
CA SER A 227 -54.64 0.08 -23.65
C SER A 227 -54.64 0.07 -22.12
N ASP A 228 -55.36 -0.87 -21.52
CA ASP A 228 -55.52 -0.95 -20.07
C ASP A 228 -54.22 -1.42 -19.40
N LEU A 229 -53.48 -2.32 -20.05
CA LEU A 229 -52.15 -2.76 -19.61
C LEU A 229 -51.10 -1.67 -19.78
N ARG A 230 -51.23 -0.84 -20.83
CA ARG A 230 -50.37 0.34 -21.01
C ARG A 230 -50.62 1.40 -19.94
N ALA A 231 -51.88 1.71 -19.60
CA ALA A 231 -52.22 2.64 -18.53
C ALA A 231 -51.68 2.16 -17.17
N MET A 232 -51.85 0.87 -16.87
CA MET A 232 -51.27 0.25 -15.67
C MET A 232 -49.74 0.31 -15.66
N ALA A 233 -49.08 0.11 -16.82
CA ALA A 233 -47.64 0.23 -16.96
C ALA A 233 -47.13 1.68 -16.75
N GLU A 234 -47.84 2.68 -17.24
CA GLU A 234 -47.52 4.09 -16.99
C GLU A 234 -47.63 4.45 -15.51
N GLU A 235 -48.70 4.00 -14.84
CA GLU A 235 -48.89 4.20 -13.40
C GLU A 235 -47.81 3.49 -12.58
N MET A 236 -47.45 2.26 -12.96
CA MET A 236 -46.36 1.49 -12.34
C MET A 236 -44.99 2.17 -12.52
N LEU A 237 -44.76 2.86 -13.65
CA LEU A 237 -43.55 3.66 -13.88
C LEU A 237 -43.54 4.99 -13.10
N LEU A 238 -44.71 5.59 -12.86
CA LEU A 238 -44.83 6.77 -12.01
C LEU A 238 -44.53 6.43 -10.55
N LEU A 239 -45.08 5.31 -10.05
CA LEU A 239 -44.80 4.80 -8.71
C LEU A 239 -43.33 4.42 -8.53
N SER A 240 -42.68 3.97 -9.60
CA SER A 240 -41.29 3.54 -9.56
C SER A 240 -40.23 4.61 -9.76
N ARG A 241 -40.60 5.82 -10.20
CA ARG A 241 -39.68 6.98 -10.22
C ARG A 241 -39.10 7.29 -8.83
N ASN A 242 -39.80 6.88 -7.77
CA ASN A 242 -39.38 6.99 -6.38
C ASN A 242 -38.79 5.69 -5.80
N ALA A 243 -38.56 4.67 -6.61
CA ALA A 243 -37.95 3.43 -6.15
C ALA A 243 -36.48 3.68 -5.78
N ASP A 244 -36.18 3.64 -4.49
CA ASP A 244 -34.80 3.72 -3.99
C ASP A 244 -34.00 2.53 -4.53
N MET A 245 -33.03 2.80 -5.41
CA MET A 245 -32.03 1.79 -5.73
C MET A 245 -31.07 1.67 -4.55
N ARG A 246 -30.70 0.43 -4.23
CA ARG A 246 -29.74 0.14 -3.15
C ARG A 246 -28.45 -0.36 -3.74
N MET A 247 -27.35 0.22 -3.30
CA MET A 247 -26.00 -0.22 -3.62
C MET A 247 -25.28 -0.57 -2.33
N SER A 248 -24.54 -1.66 -2.32
CA SER A 248 -23.62 -1.99 -1.24
C SER A 248 -22.19 -1.85 -1.72
N ILE A 249 -21.37 -1.04 -1.06
CA ILE A 249 -19.93 -0.93 -1.34
C ILE A 249 -19.14 -1.84 -0.41
N ASN A 250 -18.06 -2.45 -0.92
CA ASN A 250 -17.26 -3.42 -0.19
C ASN A 250 -16.17 -2.74 0.65
N ALA A 251 -16.32 -2.72 1.96
CA ALA A 251 -15.32 -2.17 2.87
C ALA A 251 -14.01 -3.00 2.91
N ALA A 252 -14.03 -4.25 2.45
CA ALA A 252 -12.82 -5.06 2.31
C ALA A 252 -12.04 -4.76 1.02
N ASN A 253 -12.65 -4.09 0.04
CA ASN A 253 -12.03 -3.86 -1.25
C ASN A 253 -10.94 -2.75 -1.20
N PRO A 254 -9.72 -3.00 -1.69
CA PRO A 254 -8.63 -2.02 -1.64
C PRO A 254 -8.92 -0.70 -2.38
N LEU A 255 -9.61 -0.76 -3.52
CA LEU A 255 -10.00 0.44 -4.27
C LEU A 255 -10.97 1.30 -3.46
N ILE A 256 -12.00 0.69 -2.86
CA ILE A 256 -12.98 1.40 -2.01
C ILE A 256 -12.30 2.03 -0.80
N ARG A 257 -11.38 1.31 -0.14
CA ARG A 257 -10.65 1.85 1.03
C ARG A 257 -9.75 3.03 0.64
N THR A 258 -9.06 2.93 -0.49
CA THR A 258 -8.20 4.01 -1.01
C THR A 258 -9.04 5.22 -1.39
N LEU A 259 -10.12 5.02 -2.14
CA LEU A 259 -11.07 6.08 -2.50
C LEU A 259 -11.66 6.76 -1.25
N ALA A 260 -12.01 5.98 -0.22
CA ALA A 260 -12.52 6.51 1.04
C ALA A 260 -11.49 7.37 1.78
N SER A 261 -10.22 6.95 1.83
CA SER A 261 -9.15 7.75 2.46
C SER A 261 -8.88 9.05 1.73
N LEU A 262 -8.92 9.05 0.39
CA LEU A 262 -8.72 10.26 -0.40
C LEU A 262 -9.91 11.21 -0.30
N ALA A 263 -11.13 10.69 -0.30
CA ALA A 263 -12.35 11.47 -0.15
C ALA A 263 -12.47 12.12 1.25
N GLU A 264 -11.87 11.51 2.28
CA GLU A 264 -11.80 12.13 3.61
C GLU A 264 -10.89 13.36 3.63
N ILE A 265 -9.81 13.35 2.84
CA ILE A 265 -8.86 14.46 2.74
C ILE A 265 -9.39 15.56 1.82
N ASN A 266 -9.92 15.20 0.65
CA ASN A 266 -10.35 16.12 -0.40
C ASN A 266 -11.78 15.79 -0.90
N PRO A 267 -12.83 16.05 -0.11
CA PRO A 267 -14.19 15.59 -0.43
C PRO A 267 -14.80 16.22 -1.70
N GLU A 268 -14.34 17.41 -2.11
CA GLU A 268 -14.87 18.15 -3.27
C GLU A 268 -14.02 17.96 -4.54
N ASP A 269 -13.07 17.03 -4.54
CA ASP A 269 -12.26 16.74 -5.71
C ASP A 269 -13.11 16.10 -6.82
N ASP A 270 -13.21 16.79 -7.96
CA ASP A 270 -13.93 16.35 -9.15
C ASP A 270 -13.46 14.97 -9.63
N ASP A 271 -12.21 14.61 -9.41
CA ASP A 271 -11.64 13.33 -9.82
C ASP A 271 -12.17 12.20 -8.94
N LEU A 272 -12.31 12.46 -7.64
CA LEU A 272 -12.89 11.51 -6.69
C LEU A 272 -14.39 11.33 -6.94
N LEU A 273 -15.12 12.41 -7.24
CA LEU A 273 -16.53 12.32 -7.63
C LEU A 273 -16.73 11.49 -8.91
N HIS A 274 -15.85 11.66 -9.90
CA HIS A 274 -15.87 10.82 -11.11
C HIS A 274 -15.57 9.34 -10.78
N LEU A 275 -14.59 9.06 -9.92
CA LEU A 275 -14.28 7.68 -9.52
C LEU A 275 -15.45 7.02 -8.78
N MET A 276 -16.18 7.76 -7.94
CA MET A 276 -17.41 7.27 -7.31
C MET A 276 -18.46 6.88 -8.36
N GLN A 277 -18.59 7.68 -9.43
CA GLN A 277 -19.49 7.37 -10.53
C GLN A 277 -19.04 6.14 -11.33
N CYS A 278 -17.73 5.95 -11.50
CA CYS A 278 -17.16 4.75 -12.11
C CYS A 278 -17.48 3.50 -11.29
N VAL A 279 -17.36 3.54 -9.96
CA VAL A 279 -17.73 2.40 -9.08
C VAL A 279 -19.21 2.03 -9.24
N TYR A 280 -20.09 3.02 -9.33
CA TYR A 280 -21.52 2.78 -9.58
C TYR A 280 -21.78 2.16 -10.95
N ASN A 281 -21.12 2.65 -11.99
CA ASN A 281 -21.30 2.14 -13.35
C ASN A 281 -20.67 0.75 -13.54
N ASP A 282 -19.59 0.44 -12.84
CA ASP A 282 -19.05 -0.92 -12.75
C ASP A 282 -20.07 -1.88 -12.13
N ALA A 283 -20.74 -1.46 -11.04
CA ALA A 283 -21.82 -2.25 -10.44
C ALA A 283 -23.03 -2.42 -11.38
N ILE A 284 -23.32 -1.44 -12.26
CA ILE A 284 -24.31 -1.58 -13.33
C ILE A 284 -23.86 -2.61 -14.38
N LEU A 285 -22.60 -2.56 -14.83
CA LEU A 285 -22.10 -3.51 -15.82
C LEU A 285 -22.16 -4.94 -15.33
N TYR A 286 -21.79 -5.11 -14.06
CA TYR A 286 -21.81 -6.39 -13.40
C TYR A 286 -23.25 -6.92 -13.21
N ASN A 287 -24.24 -6.03 -13.09
CA ASN A 287 -25.67 -6.37 -13.14
C ASN A 287 -26.25 -6.17 -14.55
N GLN A 288 -26.19 -7.22 -15.39
CA GLN A 288 -26.55 -7.17 -16.82
C GLN A 288 -27.94 -6.59 -17.14
N GLU A 289 -28.87 -6.58 -16.18
CA GLU A 289 -30.22 -6.06 -16.34
C GLU A 289 -30.31 -4.53 -16.38
N LEU A 290 -29.31 -3.84 -15.87
CA LEU A 290 -29.25 -2.38 -15.87
C LEU A 290 -28.47 -1.83 -17.07
N MET A 291 -27.94 -2.69 -17.93
CA MET A 291 -27.24 -2.30 -19.16
C MET A 291 -28.22 -1.92 -20.28
N THR A 292 -28.71 -0.68 -20.21
CA THR A 292 -29.45 -0.04 -21.31
C THR A 292 -28.49 0.57 -22.33
N PRO A 293 -28.89 0.79 -23.60
CA PRO A 293 -28.05 1.50 -24.58
C PRO A 293 -27.56 2.87 -24.08
N ARG A 294 -28.39 3.58 -23.31
CA ARG A 294 -28.02 4.85 -22.66
C ARG A 294 -26.93 4.67 -21.60
N ASN A 295 -27.03 3.64 -20.75
CA ASN A 295 -26.01 3.36 -19.74
C ASN A 295 -24.70 2.87 -20.38
N ALA A 296 -24.77 2.13 -21.48
CA ALA A 296 -23.60 1.74 -22.26
C ALA A 296 -22.89 2.96 -22.86
N GLN A 297 -23.64 3.95 -23.38
CA GLN A 297 -23.05 5.20 -23.86
C GLN A 297 -22.38 6.00 -22.73
N ILE A 298 -23.06 6.15 -21.58
CA ILE A 298 -22.49 6.83 -20.40
C ILE A 298 -21.20 6.14 -19.95
N PHE A 299 -21.20 4.80 -19.88
CA PHE A 299 -20.02 4.03 -19.54
C PHE A 299 -18.89 4.26 -20.55
N HIS A 300 -19.19 4.22 -21.86
CA HIS A 300 -18.20 4.47 -22.90
C HIS A 300 -17.54 5.85 -22.75
N GLU A 301 -18.34 6.91 -22.58
CA GLU A 301 -17.84 8.28 -22.40
C GLU A 301 -16.95 8.41 -21.16
N GLN A 302 -17.34 7.78 -20.05
CA GLN A 302 -16.53 7.79 -18.83
C GLN A 302 -15.25 6.97 -18.96
N PHE A 303 -15.31 5.81 -19.61
CA PHE A 303 -14.14 4.98 -19.85
C PHE A 303 -13.12 5.73 -20.70
N GLN A 304 -13.56 6.45 -21.73
CA GLN A 304 -12.70 7.33 -22.53
C GLN A 304 -12.05 8.43 -21.68
N ARG A 305 -12.80 9.07 -20.77
CA ARG A 305 -12.24 10.07 -19.84
C ARG A 305 -11.19 9.47 -18.91
N LEU A 306 -11.43 8.28 -18.36
CA LEU A 306 -10.51 7.59 -17.47
C LEU A 306 -9.22 7.18 -18.20
N MET A 307 -9.33 6.70 -19.44
CA MET A 307 -8.17 6.40 -20.29
C MET A 307 -7.34 7.66 -20.56
N ASN A 308 -7.98 8.78 -20.89
CA ASN A 308 -7.29 10.06 -21.10
C ASN A 308 -6.56 10.55 -19.84
N LYS A 309 -7.21 10.48 -18.67
CA LYS A 309 -6.57 10.82 -17.40
C LYS A 309 -5.40 9.89 -17.04
N SER A 310 -5.55 8.61 -17.31
CA SER A 310 -4.47 7.63 -17.09
C SER A 310 -3.26 7.95 -17.97
N LEU A 311 -3.48 8.35 -19.23
CA LEU A 311 -2.41 8.81 -20.12
C LEU A 311 -1.76 10.10 -19.62
N GLN A 312 -2.56 11.09 -19.20
CA GLN A 312 -2.04 12.34 -18.62
C GLN A 312 -1.16 12.07 -17.39
N PHE A 313 -1.63 11.22 -16.47
CA PHE A 313 -0.87 10.82 -15.29
C PHE A 313 0.45 10.13 -15.65
N LEU A 314 0.48 9.28 -16.70
CA LEU A 314 1.71 8.65 -17.17
C LEU A 314 2.70 9.66 -17.75
N VAL A 315 2.21 10.69 -18.46
CA VAL A 315 3.03 11.78 -18.98
C VAL A 315 3.63 12.59 -17.83
N GLU A 316 2.79 13.05 -16.89
CA GLU A 316 3.22 13.82 -15.71
C GLU A 316 4.24 13.06 -14.86
N LYS A 317 4.00 11.76 -14.63
CA LYS A 317 4.95 10.90 -13.92
C LYS A 317 6.29 10.81 -14.65
N GLY A 318 6.28 10.76 -15.97
CA GLY A 318 7.48 10.78 -16.80
C GLY A 318 8.25 12.09 -16.67
N ASP A 319 7.55 13.21 -16.66
CA ASP A 319 8.15 14.54 -16.53
C ASP A 319 8.73 14.78 -15.13
N LEU A 320 8.01 14.39 -14.07
CA LEU A 320 8.52 14.44 -12.69
C LEU A 320 9.76 13.56 -12.50
N ALA A 321 9.83 12.40 -13.16
CA ALA A 321 11.02 11.55 -13.10
C ALA A 321 12.23 12.19 -13.80
N ARG A 322 12.01 12.92 -14.90
CA ARG A 322 13.07 13.68 -15.58
C ARG A 322 13.55 14.84 -14.72
N GLU A 323 12.63 15.61 -14.16
CA GLU A 323 12.95 16.74 -13.27
C GLU A 323 13.77 16.27 -12.07
N ARG A 324 13.37 15.15 -11.45
CA ARG A 324 14.13 14.54 -10.35
C ARG A 324 15.54 14.12 -10.78
N ALA A 325 15.69 13.50 -11.95
CA ALA A 325 16.99 13.10 -12.47
C ALA A 325 17.90 14.31 -12.79
N GLU A 326 17.31 15.41 -13.29
CA GLU A 326 18.04 16.66 -13.52
C GLU A 326 18.49 17.31 -12.21
N LEU A 327 17.62 17.36 -11.20
CA LEU A 327 17.96 17.85 -9.87
C LEU A 327 19.07 17.03 -9.22
N ASP A 328 19.01 15.70 -9.33
CA ASP A 328 20.06 14.80 -8.81
C ASP A 328 21.40 15.02 -9.54
N LYS A 329 21.35 15.25 -10.86
CA LYS A 329 22.55 15.58 -11.63
C LYS A 329 23.15 16.94 -11.23
N GLN A 330 22.30 17.94 -10.98
CA GLN A 330 22.73 19.26 -10.51
C GLN A 330 23.34 19.17 -9.10
N ARG A 331 22.76 18.38 -8.19
CA ARG A 331 23.32 18.13 -6.85
C ARG A 331 24.71 17.51 -6.93
N ARG A 332 24.86 16.43 -7.69
CA ARG A 332 26.16 15.76 -7.90
C ARG A 332 27.22 16.68 -8.52
N GLN A 333 26.85 17.50 -9.50
CA GLN A 333 27.77 18.47 -10.10
C GLN A 333 28.22 19.54 -9.09
N THR A 334 27.30 20.02 -8.24
CA THR A 334 27.59 20.99 -7.20
C THR A 334 28.51 20.40 -6.11
N GLU A 335 28.26 19.16 -5.71
CA GLU A 335 29.07 18.42 -4.73
C GLU A 335 30.48 18.12 -5.27
N THR A 336 30.59 17.67 -6.51
CA THR A 336 31.89 17.41 -7.16
C THR A 336 32.72 18.70 -7.28
N LYS A 337 32.07 19.83 -7.56
CA LYS A 337 32.73 21.15 -7.61
C LYS A 337 33.24 21.56 -6.23
N ARG A 338 32.43 21.40 -5.17
CA ARG A 338 32.84 21.66 -3.79
C ARG A 338 34.03 20.80 -3.36
N LYS A 339 34.06 19.51 -3.71
CA LYS A 339 35.19 18.61 -3.40
C LYS A 339 36.49 19.07 -4.08
N ARG A 340 36.43 19.56 -5.32
CA ARG A 340 37.60 20.06 -6.07
C ARG A 340 38.14 21.40 -5.55
N GLU A 341 37.31 22.23 -4.94
CA GLU A 341 37.70 23.54 -4.41
C GLU A 341 38.31 23.49 -3.00
N ARG A 342 38.09 22.39 -2.25
CA ARG A 342 38.68 22.21 -0.92
C ARG A 342 40.19 21.99 -0.99
N LYS A 343 40.91 22.72 -0.14
CA LYS A 343 42.38 22.68 -0.05
C LYS A 343 42.91 21.93 1.18
N HIS A 344 42.08 21.71 2.19
CA HIS A 344 42.39 20.84 3.32
C HIS A 344 41.89 19.42 3.07
N LEU A 345 42.44 18.45 3.79
CA LEU A 345 42.02 17.05 3.69
C LEU A 345 40.90 16.76 4.70
N THR A 346 39.99 15.86 4.35
CA THR A 346 38.89 15.40 5.22
C THR A 346 39.04 13.92 5.55
N ALA A 347 38.97 13.57 6.83
CA ALA A 347 38.92 12.21 7.33
C ALA A 347 37.48 11.84 7.72
N PHE A 348 37.05 10.63 7.40
CA PHE A 348 35.78 10.10 7.92
C PHE A 348 36.04 9.01 8.96
N LEU A 349 35.51 9.21 10.16
CA LEU A 349 35.62 8.29 11.30
C LEU A 349 34.37 7.40 11.41
N MET A 350 34.58 6.11 11.22
CA MET A 350 33.61 5.04 11.45
C MET A 350 33.82 4.52 12.88
N THR A 351 32.87 4.78 13.77
CA THR A 351 33.03 4.46 15.19
C THR A 351 31.67 4.11 15.81
N PRO A 352 31.61 3.19 16.79
CA PRO A 352 30.36 2.92 17.49
C PRO A 352 29.89 4.13 18.30
N PHE A 353 28.56 4.36 18.36
CA PHE A 353 27.97 5.48 19.10
C PHE A 353 27.93 5.33 20.63
N ALA A 354 28.39 4.19 21.16
CA ALA A 354 28.35 3.94 22.59
C ALA A 354 29.33 4.87 23.34
N LYS A 355 28.91 5.37 24.52
CA LYS A 355 29.71 6.33 25.33
C LYS A 355 31.11 5.84 25.70
N GLU A 356 31.32 4.53 25.73
CA GLU A 356 32.63 3.94 26.00
C GLU A 356 33.69 4.27 24.93
N PHE A 357 33.27 4.75 23.75
CA PHE A 357 34.14 5.17 22.66
C PHE A 357 34.37 6.69 22.61
N ASP A 358 33.77 7.48 23.51
CA ASP A 358 33.89 8.95 23.50
C ASP A 358 35.36 9.40 23.63
N THR A 359 36.10 8.79 24.55
CA THR A 359 37.53 9.07 24.77
C THR A 359 38.37 8.78 23.51
N ALA A 360 38.07 7.69 22.80
CA ALA A 360 38.76 7.34 21.57
C ALA A 360 38.40 8.31 20.44
N ARG A 361 37.13 8.72 20.34
CA ARG A 361 36.66 9.71 19.36
C ARG A 361 37.36 11.06 19.53
N GLU A 362 37.44 11.57 20.75
CA GLU A 362 38.12 12.83 21.03
C GLU A 362 39.64 12.72 20.82
N ALA A 363 40.25 11.58 21.16
CA ALA A 363 41.66 11.33 20.86
C ALA A 363 41.95 11.31 19.34
N VAL A 364 41.09 10.68 18.54
CA VAL A 364 41.19 10.71 17.07
C VAL A 364 41.02 12.14 16.57
N ARG A 365 40.08 12.92 17.13
CA ARG A 365 39.89 14.33 16.76
C ARG A 365 41.15 15.15 17.03
N LEU A 366 41.75 15.00 18.21
CA LEU A 366 42.99 15.67 18.57
C LEU A 366 44.14 15.30 17.61
N ALA A 367 44.31 14.01 17.30
CA ALA A 367 45.36 13.55 16.40
C ALA A 367 45.15 14.05 14.96
N VAL A 368 43.92 14.00 14.45
CA VAL A 368 43.61 14.32 13.04
C VAL A 368 43.52 15.82 12.81
N GLU A 369 42.78 16.54 13.65
CA GLU A 369 42.53 17.96 13.46
C GLU A 369 43.72 18.81 13.89
N ASP A 370 44.16 18.66 15.13
CA ASP A 370 45.14 19.59 15.70
C ASP A 370 46.59 19.24 15.34
N ARG A 371 46.90 17.96 15.10
CA ARG A 371 48.29 17.51 14.85
C ARG A 371 48.58 17.16 13.40
N LEU A 372 47.63 16.54 12.72
CA LEU A 372 47.74 16.25 11.30
C LEU A 372 47.24 17.42 10.43
N GLY A 373 46.39 18.32 10.92
CA GLY A 373 45.86 19.46 10.17
C GLY A 373 44.78 19.06 9.14
N CYS A 374 43.95 18.07 9.46
CA CYS A 374 42.88 17.54 8.61
C CYS A 374 41.51 17.71 9.30
N GLU A 375 40.43 17.87 8.54
CA GLU A 375 39.07 17.93 9.12
C GLU A 375 38.57 16.52 9.47
N LEU A 376 38.09 16.28 10.70
CA LEU A 376 37.50 15.00 11.08
C LEU A 376 35.96 15.07 11.02
N ARG A 377 35.36 14.19 10.24
CA ARG A 377 33.91 14.03 10.14
C ARG A 377 33.44 12.70 10.70
N THR A 378 32.26 12.76 11.31
CA THR A 378 31.55 11.62 11.88
C THR A 378 30.10 11.65 11.38
N ALA A 379 29.44 10.49 11.35
CA ALA A 379 28.12 10.34 10.74
C ALA A 379 27.01 11.13 11.47
N ASP A 380 27.19 11.47 12.74
CA ASP A 380 26.30 12.25 13.60
C ASP A 380 26.43 13.77 13.41
N GLN A 381 27.57 14.26 12.91
CA GLN A 381 27.84 15.69 12.79
C GLN A 381 27.25 16.33 11.53
N LYS A 382 26.91 15.53 10.50
CA LYS A 382 26.37 16.07 9.24
C LYS A 382 25.44 15.06 8.56
N THR A 383 24.20 15.49 8.32
CA THR A 383 23.22 14.71 7.55
C THR A 383 23.19 15.24 6.12
N PHE A 384 23.70 14.44 5.18
CA PHE A 384 23.67 14.72 3.75
C PHE A 384 22.41 14.19 3.07
N GLU A 385 21.84 13.09 3.59
CA GLU A 385 20.63 12.45 3.05
C GLU A 385 19.69 11.90 4.14
N ASP A 386 18.39 11.76 3.81
CA ASP A 386 17.33 11.27 4.73
C ASP A 386 17.43 9.77 5.04
N LEU A 387 18.12 8.99 4.20
CA LEU A 387 18.33 7.55 4.40
C LEU A 387 19.74 7.29 4.94
N ILE A 388 19.85 6.45 5.98
CA ILE A 388 21.13 6.11 6.65
C ILE A 388 22.21 5.69 5.65
N ARG A 389 21.85 4.84 4.68
CA ARG A 389 22.76 4.36 3.64
C ARG A 389 23.27 5.48 2.72
N GLY A 390 22.37 6.38 2.32
CA GLY A 390 22.70 7.52 1.48
C GLY A 390 23.61 8.51 2.19
N ASN A 391 23.37 8.76 3.48
CA ASN A 391 24.22 9.61 4.29
C ASN A 391 25.65 9.05 4.41
N VAL A 392 25.79 7.74 4.66
CA VAL A 392 27.10 7.07 4.70
C VAL A 392 27.80 7.15 3.36
N GLU A 393 27.10 6.89 2.24
CA GLU A 393 27.69 6.99 0.89
C GLU A 393 28.21 8.40 0.60
N ALA A 394 27.47 9.45 0.98
CA ALA A 394 27.87 10.84 0.84
C ALA A 394 29.11 11.20 1.69
N HIS A 395 29.18 10.75 2.94
CA HIS A 395 30.37 10.93 3.79
C HIS A 395 31.60 10.23 3.21
N LEU A 396 31.42 9.01 2.70
CA LEU A 396 32.51 8.26 2.07
C LEU A 396 32.99 8.93 0.78
N ASP A 397 32.09 9.50 -0.03
CA ASP A 397 32.46 10.25 -1.23
C ASP A 397 33.13 11.57 -0.93
N ASP A 398 32.86 12.17 0.23
CA ASP A 398 33.41 13.46 0.59
C ASP A 398 34.82 13.37 1.21
N ALA A 399 35.13 12.27 1.90
CA ALA A 399 36.41 12.06 2.56
C ALA A 399 37.58 11.81 1.59
N ASP A 400 38.80 12.10 2.07
CA ASP A 400 40.07 11.80 1.40
C ASP A 400 40.71 10.52 1.96
N PHE A 401 40.44 10.18 3.22
CA PHE A 401 40.87 8.96 3.89
C PHE A 401 39.90 8.56 5.01
N PHE A 402 40.00 7.31 5.45
CA PHE A 402 39.08 6.69 6.40
C PHE A 402 39.79 6.25 7.68
N ILE A 403 39.10 6.35 8.80
CA ILE A 403 39.52 5.80 10.10
C ILE A 403 38.37 4.93 10.62
N ALA A 404 38.64 3.69 10.98
CA ALA A 404 37.62 2.78 11.51
C ALA A 404 38.04 2.21 12.87
N ASP A 405 37.18 2.40 13.87
CA ASP A 405 37.31 1.74 15.17
C ASP A 405 36.68 0.35 15.10
N VAL A 406 37.53 -0.66 14.93
CA VAL A 406 37.11 -2.05 14.72
C VAL A 406 36.93 -2.84 16.03
N THR A 407 36.99 -2.15 17.17
CA THR A 407 36.79 -2.76 18.50
C THR A 407 35.45 -3.49 18.58
N GLY A 408 35.49 -4.76 18.98
CA GLY A 408 34.28 -5.58 19.18
C GLY A 408 33.49 -5.87 17.90
N ALA A 409 34.05 -5.60 16.71
CA ALA A 409 33.46 -5.91 15.41
C ALA A 409 32.01 -5.39 15.23
N ASN A 410 31.76 -4.12 15.58
CA ASN A 410 30.43 -3.52 15.44
C ASN A 410 29.89 -3.67 14.01
N PRO A 411 28.67 -4.22 13.81
CA PRO A 411 28.14 -4.49 12.46
C PRO A 411 28.05 -3.26 11.56
N ASN A 412 27.70 -2.09 12.11
CA ASN A 412 27.59 -0.86 11.32
C ASN A 412 28.97 -0.39 10.86
N VAL A 413 29.96 -0.40 11.75
CA VAL A 413 31.34 -0.04 11.42
C VAL A 413 31.92 -1.03 10.39
N MET A 414 31.65 -2.33 10.53
CA MET A 414 32.10 -3.33 9.55
C MET A 414 31.49 -3.11 8.16
N MET A 415 30.20 -2.74 8.12
CA MET A 415 29.52 -2.41 6.86
C MET A 415 30.15 -1.16 6.20
N GLU A 416 30.38 -0.10 6.97
CA GLU A 416 31.00 1.14 6.48
C GLU A 416 32.45 0.90 6.00
N LEU A 417 33.23 0.13 6.77
CA LEU A 417 34.59 -0.25 6.43
C LEU A 417 34.62 -1.10 5.15
N GLY A 418 33.70 -2.07 5.02
CA GLY A 418 33.55 -2.86 3.80
C GLY A 418 33.25 -1.98 2.59
N ALA A 419 32.33 -1.01 2.72
CA ALA A 419 32.01 -0.07 1.66
C ALA A 419 33.22 0.81 1.27
N ALA A 420 34.04 1.23 2.23
CA ALA A 420 35.25 1.99 1.98
C ALA A 420 36.34 1.16 1.27
N LEU A 421 36.61 -0.06 1.76
CA LEU A 421 37.66 -0.92 1.22
C LEU A 421 37.36 -1.39 -0.21
N TYR A 422 36.12 -1.82 -0.48
CA TYR A 422 35.73 -2.32 -1.80
C TYR A 422 35.33 -1.20 -2.77
N GLY A 423 34.63 -0.17 -2.29
CA GLY A 423 34.18 0.93 -3.13
C GLY A 423 35.27 1.95 -3.46
N ARG A 424 36.26 2.13 -2.55
CA ARG A 424 37.24 3.23 -2.60
C ARG A 424 38.65 2.80 -2.20
N GLY A 425 39.07 1.57 -2.56
CA GLY A 425 40.35 0.96 -2.15
C GLY A 425 41.66 1.72 -2.54
N HIS A 426 41.55 2.83 -3.28
CA HIS A 426 42.66 3.74 -3.55
C HIS A 426 42.90 4.73 -2.40
N GLN A 427 41.89 5.05 -1.60
CA GLN A 427 42.02 5.95 -0.45
C GLN A 427 42.57 5.19 0.77
N PRO A 428 43.42 5.82 1.61
CA PRO A 428 43.94 5.18 2.81
C PRO A 428 42.81 4.85 3.79
N SER A 429 42.86 3.65 4.37
CA SER A 429 41.95 3.22 5.44
C SER A 429 42.78 2.82 6.66
N LEU A 430 42.60 3.53 7.77
CA LEU A 430 43.34 3.34 9.01
C LEU A 430 42.45 2.60 10.00
N LEU A 431 42.95 1.50 10.58
CA LEU A 431 42.21 0.72 11.56
C LEU A 431 42.72 1.02 12.97
N ILE A 432 41.82 1.34 13.90
CA ILE A 432 42.15 1.48 15.32
C ILE A 432 41.37 0.44 16.12
N ALA A 433 41.96 -0.05 17.22
CA ALA A 433 41.31 -1.03 18.07
C ALA A 433 41.70 -0.87 19.54
N ARG A 434 40.72 -1.08 20.42
CA ARG A 434 40.91 -1.14 21.86
C ARG A 434 41.51 -2.48 22.27
N VAL A 435 42.54 -2.43 23.11
CA VAL A 435 43.19 -3.60 23.73
C VAL A 435 43.12 -3.52 25.25
N ALA A 436 43.17 -4.68 25.93
CA ALA A 436 43.07 -4.75 27.38
C ALA A 436 44.31 -4.17 28.08
N LYS A 437 45.51 -4.45 27.54
CA LYS A 437 46.79 -3.88 27.98
C LYS A 437 47.66 -3.50 26.79
N SER A 438 48.56 -2.55 27.01
CA SER A 438 49.54 -2.15 25.99
C SER A 438 50.41 -3.35 25.62
N GLY A 439 50.47 -3.67 24.32
CA GLY A 439 51.19 -4.84 23.79
C GLY A 439 50.32 -6.09 23.53
N ASP A 440 49.05 -6.09 23.95
CA ASP A 440 48.12 -7.18 23.60
C ASP A 440 47.77 -7.16 22.11
N LYS A 441 47.40 -8.33 21.57
CA LYS A 441 46.85 -8.42 20.21
C LYS A 441 45.39 -7.99 20.22
N PRO A 442 44.95 -7.15 19.26
CA PRO A 442 43.54 -6.81 19.12
C PRO A 442 42.73 -8.03 18.70
N GLU A 443 41.52 -8.17 19.25
CA GLU A 443 40.52 -9.10 18.72
C GLU A 443 39.94 -8.53 17.42
N LEU A 444 40.47 -8.98 16.28
CA LEU A 444 40.02 -8.59 14.95
C LEU A 444 39.25 -9.76 14.29
N PRO A 445 38.21 -9.47 13.50
CA PRO A 445 37.62 -10.45 12.59
C PRO A 445 38.67 -11.11 11.69
N ALA A 446 38.48 -12.40 11.35
CA ALA A 446 39.46 -13.20 10.62
C ALA A 446 39.95 -12.55 9.30
N ASP A 447 39.07 -11.85 8.59
CA ASP A 447 39.38 -11.17 7.33
C ASP A 447 40.22 -9.89 7.50
N LEU A 448 40.25 -9.32 8.71
CA LEU A 448 41.06 -8.12 9.03
C LEU A 448 42.40 -8.47 9.69
N ALA A 449 42.67 -9.76 9.98
CA ALA A 449 43.88 -10.23 10.65
C ALA A 449 45.19 -9.98 9.86
N GLY A 450 45.09 -9.70 8.56
CA GLY A 450 46.22 -9.33 7.69
C GLY A 450 46.42 -7.82 7.49
N HIS A 451 45.54 -6.97 8.03
CA HIS A 451 45.65 -5.51 7.90
C HIS A 451 46.49 -4.91 9.03
N ILE A 452 47.37 -3.96 8.69
CA ILE A 452 48.15 -3.21 9.69
C ILE A 452 47.20 -2.26 10.42
N THR A 453 47.01 -2.47 11.72
CA THR A 453 46.29 -1.52 12.57
C THR A 453 47.10 -0.23 12.69
N GLY A 454 46.49 0.90 12.33
CA GLY A 454 47.06 2.24 12.41
C GLY A 454 47.22 2.77 13.84
N GLY A 455 46.70 2.08 14.85
CA GLY A 455 46.98 2.36 16.26
C GLY A 455 46.19 1.45 17.22
N LEU A 456 46.81 1.06 18.33
CA LEU A 456 46.18 0.31 19.41
C LEU A 456 46.11 1.20 20.65
N TYR A 457 44.97 1.19 21.35
CA TYR A 457 44.77 2.01 22.53
C TYR A 457 44.15 1.22 23.69
N VAL A 458 44.42 1.66 24.93
CA VAL A 458 43.85 1.08 26.15
C VAL A 458 42.88 2.09 26.75
N ALA A 459 41.68 1.65 27.16
CA ALA A 459 40.64 2.55 27.68
C ALA A 459 41.00 3.32 28.97
N SER A 460 42.04 2.89 29.69
CA SER A 460 42.52 3.57 30.90
C SER A 460 43.48 4.72 30.62
N GLN A 461 43.92 4.88 29.38
CA GLN A 461 44.79 5.97 28.95
C GLN A 461 44.00 7.27 28.77
N SER A 462 44.68 8.39 28.97
CA SER A 462 44.12 9.72 28.71
C SER A 462 43.98 9.98 27.20
N GLU A 463 43.10 10.91 26.83
CA GLU A 463 42.85 11.33 25.44
C GLU A 463 44.15 11.75 24.72
N VAL A 464 45.05 12.44 25.44
CA VAL A 464 46.33 12.93 24.90
C VAL A 464 47.28 11.78 24.60
N GLU A 465 47.40 10.80 25.52
CA GLU A 465 48.25 9.63 25.34
C GLU A 465 47.77 8.75 24.18
N ILE A 466 46.45 8.60 24.04
CA ILE A 466 45.86 7.88 22.90
C ILE A 466 46.15 8.64 21.60
N ALA A 467 45.98 9.96 21.58
CA ALA A 467 46.27 10.77 20.41
C ALA A 467 47.75 10.70 19.98
N ASP A 468 48.71 10.67 20.92
CA ASP A 468 50.13 10.46 20.64
C ASP A 468 50.38 9.14 19.91
N LEU A 469 49.80 8.05 20.41
CA LEU A 469 49.93 6.72 19.81
C LEU A 469 49.30 6.64 18.42
N LEU A 470 48.10 7.23 18.27
CA LEU A 470 47.38 7.25 17.00
C LEU A 470 48.12 8.08 15.96
N GLU A 471 48.62 9.26 16.32
CA GLU A 471 49.38 10.10 15.39
C GLU A 471 50.65 9.39 14.90
N GLU A 472 51.42 8.77 15.80
CA GLU A 472 52.63 8.04 15.44
C GLU A 472 52.31 6.89 14.47
N GLY A 473 51.23 6.14 14.74
CA GLY A 473 50.77 5.05 13.89
C GLY A 473 50.23 5.53 12.54
N PHE A 474 49.49 6.64 12.51
CA PHE A 474 48.98 7.25 11.28
C PHE A 474 50.11 7.75 10.38
N ARG A 475 51.16 8.38 10.95
CA ARG A 475 52.32 8.86 10.19
C ARG A 475 53.16 7.74 9.57
N LYS A 476 53.13 6.54 10.14
CA LYS A 476 53.77 5.34 9.56
C LYS A 476 53.04 4.81 8.32
N HIS A 477 51.79 5.20 8.09
CA HIS A 477 51.02 4.75 6.94
C HIS A 477 51.44 5.47 5.65
N GLU A 478 52.14 4.78 4.76
CA GLU A 478 52.78 5.35 3.56
C GLU A 478 51.80 6.18 2.70
N ARG A 479 50.62 5.63 2.38
CA ARG A 479 49.63 6.34 1.54
C ARG A 479 49.08 7.61 2.20
N LEU A 480 48.98 7.62 3.54
CA LEU A 480 48.56 8.82 4.26
C LEU A 480 49.69 9.87 4.22
N GLY A 481 50.94 9.43 4.39
CA GLY A 481 52.11 10.30 4.25
C GLY A 481 52.19 11.00 2.89
N ILE A 482 51.80 10.32 1.80
CA ILE A 482 51.70 10.92 0.46
C ILE A 482 50.60 12.00 0.42
N LEU A 483 49.41 11.71 0.96
CA LEU A 483 48.30 12.68 1.02
C LEU A 483 48.67 13.92 1.84
N LEU A 484 49.29 13.73 3.01
CA LEU A 484 49.68 14.82 3.90
C LEU A 484 50.71 15.77 3.26
N LYS A 485 51.51 15.28 2.30
CA LYS A 485 52.52 16.04 1.55
C LYS A 485 52.00 16.58 0.20
N ARG A 486 50.70 16.45 -0.09
CA ARG A 486 50.10 16.90 -1.34
C ARG A 486 50.35 18.40 -1.57
N GLU A 487 50.82 18.75 -2.76
CA GLU A 487 51.08 20.14 -3.13
C GLU A 487 49.78 20.97 -3.14
N GLY A 488 49.84 22.17 -2.57
CA GLY A 488 48.68 23.06 -2.43
C GLY A 488 47.72 22.72 -1.29
N ARG A 489 48.06 21.72 -0.45
CA ARG A 489 47.35 21.42 0.79
C ARG A 489 47.49 22.58 1.78
N GLU A 490 46.39 22.93 2.44
CA GLU A 490 46.36 23.87 3.56
C GLU A 490 45.95 23.15 4.85
N ASP A 491 46.50 23.57 5.99
CA ASP A 491 46.14 23.00 7.29
C ASP A 491 44.75 23.48 7.71
N TYR A 492 43.94 22.51 8.15
CA TYR A 492 42.63 22.75 8.74
C TYR A 492 42.77 23.36 10.14
N ILE A 493 41.90 24.30 10.49
CA ILE A 493 41.83 24.90 11.83
C ILE A 493 40.53 24.46 12.51
N SER A 494 40.68 23.65 13.56
CA SER A 494 39.56 23.09 14.31
C SER A 494 38.85 24.12 15.20
N PRO A 495 37.57 23.90 15.54
CA PRO A 495 36.88 24.70 16.54
C PRO A 495 37.58 24.70 17.91
N GLN A 496 38.23 23.58 18.28
CA GLN A 496 38.97 23.46 19.54
C GLN A 496 40.25 24.32 19.52
N THR A 497 40.99 24.31 18.41
CA THR A 497 42.13 25.19 18.18
C THR A 497 41.73 26.67 18.26
N LEU A 498 40.60 27.05 17.63
CA LEU A 498 40.09 28.42 17.71
C LEU A 498 39.73 28.82 19.15
N ARG A 499 39.10 27.93 19.93
CA ARG A 499 38.82 28.16 21.36
C ARG A 499 40.10 28.38 22.15
N ALA A 500 41.11 27.54 21.94
CA ALA A 500 42.39 27.65 22.62
C ALA A 500 43.08 29.00 22.34
N TRP A 501 43.17 29.39 21.06
CA TRP A 501 43.80 30.66 20.66
C TRP A 501 43.05 31.89 21.18
N THR A 502 41.72 31.83 21.19
CA THR A 502 40.88 32.93 21.65
C THR A 502 40.69 32.93 23.16
N ARG A 503 41.20 31.93 23.90
CA ARG A 503 41.00 31.72 25.35
C ARG A 503 39.52 31.73 25.73
N ASP A 504 38.71 31.05 24.93
CA ASP A 504 37.27 30.84 25.15
C ASP A 504 36.48 32.15 25.35
N ILE A 505 36.85 33.20 24.60
CA ILE A 505 36.21 34.52 24.71
C ILE A 505 34.78 34.54 24.16
N LEU A 506 34.46 33.64 23.22
CA LEU A 506 33.12 33.53 22.64
C LEU A 506 32.29 32.56 23.47
N ILE A 507 31.09 32.97 23.84
CA ILE A 507 30.26 32.21 24.79
C ILE A 507 29.67 30.97 24.12
N SER A 508 29.30 31.07 22.85
CA SER A 508 28.64 29.98 22.14
C SER A 508 29.62 28.99 21.52
N LYS A 509 29.46 27.72 21.89
CA LYS A 509 30.21 26.61 21.28
C LYS A 509 29.99 26.50 19.77
N THR A 510 28.77 26.79 19.29
CA THR A 510 28.39 26.70 17.89
C THR A 510 28.96 27.84 17.03
N LEU A 511 29.37 28.95 17.65
CA LEU A 511 30.07 30.02 16.92
C LEU A 511 31.44 29.55 16.43
N TYR A 512 32.18 28.80 17.24
CA TYR A 512 33.48 28.26 16.81
C TYR A 512 33.36 27.25 15.67
N GLU A 513 32.33 26.41 15.67
CA GLU A 513 32.02 25.48 14.57
C GLU A 513 31.73 26.26 13.29
N ARG A 514 30.86 27.28 13.37
CA ARG A 514 30.53 28.15 12.24
C ARG A 514 31.74 28.91 11.70
N LEU A 515 32.63 29.38 12.57
CA LEU A 515 33.85 30.09 12.17
C LEU A 515 34.83 29.15 11.45
N SER A 516 34.98 27.91 11.94
CA SER A 516 35.78 26.89 11.28
C SER A 516 35.18 26.50 9.92
N ASP A 517 33.85 26.37 9.80
CA ASP A 517 33.18 26.11 8.53
C ASP A 517 33.33 27.25 7.51
N ALA A 518 33.25 28.51 7.98
CA ALA A 518 33.40 29.68 7.13
C ALA A 518 34.86 29.90 6.69
N TYR A 519 35.81 29.60 7.57
CA TYR A 519 37.24 29.81 7.36
C TYR A 519 38.02 28.54 7.78
N PRO A 520 37.99 27.48 6.97
CA PRO A 520 38.50 26.18 7.39
C PRO A 520 40.03 26.10 7.45
N THR A 521 40.76 27.02 6.82
CA THR A 521 42.22 26.90 6.65
C THR A 521 43.01 28.10 7.15
N VAL A 522 44.30 27.89 7.44
CA VAL A 522 45.26 28.96 7.80
C VAL A 522 45.23 30.10 6.77
N SER A 523 45.28 29.79 5.48
CA SER A 523 45.25 30.79 4.42
C SER A 523 43.92 31.56 4.36
N ALA A 524 42.80 30.91 4.67
CA ALA A 524 41.50 31.58 4.78
C ALA A 524 41.55 32.63 5.89
N TRP A 525 41.98 32.25 7.10
CA TRP A 525 42.12 33.14 8.24
C TRP A 525 43.10 34.30 8.01
N ARG A 526 44.18 34.09 7.24
CA ARG A 526 45.10 35.20 6.86
C ARG A 526 44.41 36.28 6.04
N LYS A 527 43.43 35.91 5.21
CA LYS A 527 42.69 36.84 4.33
C LYS A 527 41.50 37.50 5.00
N VAL A 528 41.01 36.96 6.12
CA VAL A 528 39.87 37.50 6.87
C VAL A 528 40.20 38.91 7.37
N ASN A 529 39.26 39.81 7.15
CA ASN A 529 39.23 41.14 7.75
C ASN A 529 38.14 41.24 8.83
N GLU A 530 38.21 42.31 9.63
CA GLU A 530 37.34 42.52 10.77
C GLU A 530 35.85 42.55 10.39
N LYS A 531 35.49 43.26 9.31
CA LYS A 531 34.11 43.34 8.82
C LYS A 531 33.52 41.99 8.42
N GLN A 532 34.35 41.11 7.85
CA GLN A 532 33.91 39.76 7.49
C GLN A 532 33.65 38.91 8.73
N LEU A 533 34.45 39.09 9.78
CA LEU A 533 34.30 38.35 11.03
C LEU A 533 33.07 38.85 11.83
N GLU A 534 32.80 40.17 11.83
CA GLU A 534 31.60 40.76 12.44
C GLU A 534 30.30 40.11 11.92
N ILE A 535 30.24 39.79 10.62
CA ILE A 535 29.08 39.13 9.99
C ILE A 535 28.87 37.70 10.52
N GLN A 536 29.95 37.01 10.88
CA GLN A 536 29.87 35.63 11.35
C GLN A 536 29.60 35.53 12.86
N LEU A 537 30.06 36.50 13.65
CA LEU A 537 29.92 36.55 15.12
C LEU A 537 28.55 37.05 15.60
N ILE A 538 27.45 36.75 14.89
CA ILE A 538 26.09 37.26 15.17
C ILE A 538 25.79 37.37 16.68
N GLY A 539 25.69 38.61 17.19
CA GLY A 539 25.41 38.90 18.61
C GLY A 539 26.63 39.22 19.49
N GLU A 540 27.85 38.96 19.00
CA GLU A 540 29.15 39.19 19.66
C GLU A 540 30.13 39.93 18.72
N ALA A 541 29.60 40.78 17.83
CA ALA A 541 30.38 41.45 16.77
C ALA A 541 31.43 42.43 17.31
N ASP A 542 31.20 42.98 18.51
CA ASP A 542 32.13 43.85 19.24
C ASP A 542 33.45 43.16 19.60
N LEU A 543 33.46 41.82 19.67
CA LEU A 543 34.64 41.01 19.94
C LEU A 543 35.47 40.69 18.67
N ALA A 544 34.99 41.05 17.47
CA ALA A 544 35.63 40.70 16.20
C ALA A 544 37.10 41.13 16.12
N SER A 545 37.42 42.37 16.51
CA SER A 545 38.80 42.88 16.53
C SER A 545 39.73 42.05 17.43
N VAL A 546 39.26 41.70 18.63
CA VAL A 546 40.02 40.96 19.63
C VAL A 546 40.21 39.51 19.21
N VAL A 547 39.16 38.87 18.70
CA VAL A 547 39.18 37.49 18.19
C VAL A 547 40.12 37.39 17.00
N LEU A 548 39.97 38.27 16.00
CA LEU A 548 40.82 38.25 14.80
C LEU A 548 42.28 38.44 15.14
N ARG A 549 42.61 39.37 16.05
CA ARG A 549 43.98 39.60 16.51
C ARG A 549 44.55 38.35 17.17
N ARG A 550 43.84 37.75 18.13
CA ARG A 550 44.29 36.53 18.83
C ARG A 550 44.51 35.37 17.89
N ILE A 551 43.62 35.18 16.91
CA ILE A 551 43.78 34.13 15.90
C ILE A 551 45.03 34.41 15.06
N LYS A 552 45.18 35.63 14.52
CA LYS A 552 46.33 35.98 13.67
C LYS A 552 47.68 35.88 14.39
N GLU A 553 47.73 36.17 15.69
CA GLU A 553 48.93 36.00 16.53
C GLU A 553 49.34 34.52 16.71
N ASN A 554 48.40 33.58 16.61
CA ASN A 554 48.64 32.15 16.80
C ASN A 554 48.67 31.35 15.49
N LEU A 555 48.47 31.99 14.33
CA LEU A 555 48.56 31.29 13.05
C LEU A 555 49.99 30.78 12.83
N PRO A 556 50.16 29.53 12.37
CA PRO A 556 51.48 29.01 12.00
C PRO A 556 52.09 29.85 10.86
N GLY A 557 53.42 29.98 10.88
CA GLY A 557 54.23 30.82 9.97
C GLY A 557 54.18 30.42 8.51
#